data_AF-A0A5M3Y4H6-F1
#
_entry.id   AF-A0A5M3Y4H6-F1
#
_cell.length_a   1.000
_cell.length_b   1.000
_cell.length_c   1.000
_cell.angle_alpha   90.00
_cell.angle_beta   90.00
_cell.angle_gamma   90.00
#
_symmetry.space_group_name_H-M   'P 1'
#
loop_
_entity.id
_entity.type
_entity.pdbx_description
1 polymer ?
#
loop_
_entity_poly.entity_id
_entity_poly.type
_entity_poly.pdbx_seq_one_letter_code
_entity_poly.pdbx_strand_id
1 'polypeptide(L)'
;MMPGTVRSRFLERVPVTEIVLLSDPRIARIRVEECGEPLVDLRAVDALRVDPRLADERGAYAHVRLSVADRLVAAQTRLPQGLRLLVVEGLRPRDLRERYFAPHVSGGAVDLTLCTQSGAELPMGTEVNATPPEADEACHTASTAISTQDTANRRLLITAMTATGFVNYPTKWWHWSYGDRYWAFTTGAPYARYGMCEL
;
A
#
# COMPACT_ATOMS: atom_id res chain seq x y z
N MET A 1 -17.69 57.31 15.49
CA MET A 1 -17.18 56.21 16.33
C MET A 1 -18.16 55.05 16.18
N MET A 2 -17.70 53.91 15.65
CA MET A 2 -18.52 52.74 15.22
C MET A 2 -19.02 51.90 16.42
N PRO A 3 -19.99 50.98 16.20
CA PRO A 3 -19.55 49.60 15.99
C PRO A 3 -20.21 48.93 14.77
N GLY A 4 -19.37 48.24 13.99
CA GLY A 4 -19.74 47.52 12.78
C GLY A 4 -20.21 46.09 13.06
N THR A 5 -21.23 45.66 12.31
CA THR A 5 -21.71 44.28 12.27
C THR A 5 -20.72 43.41 11.49
N VAL A 6 -20.02 42.53 12.20
CA VAL A 6 -19.19 41.48 11.59
C VAL A 6 -20.12 40.47 10.91
N ARG A 7 -20.17 40.51 9.57
CA ARG A 7 -20.79 39.44 8.78
C ARG A 7 -19.97 38.16 8.97
N SER A 8 -20.67 37.12 9.42
CA SER A 8 -20.25 35.73 9.52
C SER A 8 -19.34 35.34 8.35
N ARG A 9 -18.06 35.09 8.66
CA ARG A 9 -17.10 34.52 7.72
C ARG A 9 -17.48 33.07 7.51
N PHE A 10 -17.81 32.76 6.26
CA PHE A 10 -17.47 31.54 5.54
C PHE A 10 -17.12 30.34 6.43
N LEU A 11 -18.07 29.40 6.49
CA LEU A 11 -17.73 27.99 6.67
C LEU A 11 -16.82 27.61 5.50
N GLU A 12 -15.51 27.78 5.66
CA GLU A 12 -14.52 27.15 4.81
C GLU A 12 -14.76 25.65 4.91
N ARG A 13 -15.37 25.09 3.87
CA ARG A 13 -15.41 23.66 3.64
C ARG A 13 -13.96 23.18 3.68
N VAL A 14 -13.63 22.39 4.70
CA VAL A 14 -12.40 21.61 4.73
C VAL A 14 -12.30 20.90 3.37
N PRO A 15 -11.22 21.10 2.58
CA PRO A 15 -11.14 20.50 1.27
C PRO A 15 -11.12 18.98 1.45
N VAL A 16 -12.10 18.30 0.84
CA VAL A 16 -12.04 16.86 0.61
C VAL A 16 -10.78 16.65 -0.24
N THR A 17 -9.73 16.08 0.35
CA THR A 17 -8.54 15.66 -0.39
C THR A 17 -9.01 14.74 -1.52
N GLU A 18 -8.81 15.20 -2.76
CA GLU A 18 -9.15 14.45 -3.97
C GLU A 18 -8.47 13.07 -3.92
N ILE A 19 -9.25 11.99 -4.04
CA ILE A 19 -8.70 10.64 -4.17
C ILE A 19 -8.14 10.49 -5.58
N VAL A 20 -6.82 10.40 -5.71
CA VAL A 20 -6.13 10.16 -6.98
C VAL A 20 -5.97 8.65 -7.20
N LEU A 21 -6.57 8.13 -8.28
CA LEU A 21 -6.51 6.71 -8.63
C LEU A 21 -5.12 6.30 -9.15
N LEU A 22 -4.70 5.05 -8.94
CA LEU A 22 -3.41 4.54 -9.45
C LEU A 22 -3.25 4.68 -10.98
N SER A 23 -4.36 4.69 -11.71
CA SER A 23 -4.42 4.88 -13.17
C SER A 23 -4.41 6.35 -13.62
N ASP A 24 -4.36 7.31 -12.69
CA ASP A 24 -4.42 8.73 -13.02
C ASP A 24 -3.25 9.14 -13.94
N PRO A 25 -3.51 9.87 -15.04
CA PRO A 25 -2.47 10.31 -15.97
C PRO A 25 -1.35 11.13 -15.33
N ARG A 26 -1.60 11.80 -14.20
CA ARG A 26 -0.58 12.54 -13.43
C ARG A 26 0.48 11.59 -12.88
N ILE A 27 0.07 10.44 -12.34
CA ILE A 27 0.98 9.39 -11.84
C ILE A 27 1.74 8.78 -13.02
N ALA A 28 1.04 8.48 -14.11
CA ALA A 28 1.62 7.89 -15.32
C ALA A 28 2.79 8.70 -15.91
N ARG A 29 2.73 10.03 -15.79
CA ARG A 29 3.73 10.97 -16.32
C ARG A 29 4.97 11.13 -15.44
N ILE A 30 4.98 10.58 -14.23
CA ILE A 30 6.15 10.64 -13.37
C ILE A 30 7.33 9.93 -14.04
N ARG A 31 8.44 10.66 -14.14
CA ARG A 31 9.70 10.16 -14.64
C ARG A 31 10.18 9.01 -13.77
N VAL A 32 10.66 7.95 -14.41
CA VAL A 32 11.30 6.82 -13.74
C VAL A 32 12.80 6.95 -13.96
N GLU A 33 13.57 6.91 -12.88
CA GLU A 33 15.01 6.67 -12.89
C GLU A 33 15.25 5.30 -12.26
N GLU A 34 15.27 4.26 -13.08
CA GLU A 34 15.44 2.88 -12.63
C GLU A 34 16.82 2.71 -11.96
N CYS A 35 16.80 2.35 -10.68
CA CYS A 35 18.02 2.23 -9.88
C CYS A 35 18.74 0.87 -10.02
N GLY A 36 18.10 -0.14 -10.62
CA GLY A 36 18.72 -1.43 -10.96
C GLY A 36 18.87 -2.40 -9.79
N GLU A 37 18.25 -2.16 -8.63
CA GLU A 37 18.32 -3.10 -7.52
C GLU A 37 17.56 -4.41 -7.83
N PRO A 38 18.07 -5.56 -7.36
CA PRO A 38 17.50 -6.85 -7.72
C PRO A 38 16.13 -7.07 -7.07
N LEU A 39 15.38 -8.02 -7.62
CA LEU A 39 14.23 -8.62 -6.96
C LEU A 39 14.70 -9.66 -5.94
N VAL A 40 13.97 -9.76 -4.84
CA VAL A 40 14.21 -10.72 -3.75
C VAL A 40 12.92 -11.50 -3.51
N ASP A 41 13.05 -12.82 -3.39
CA ASP A 41 11.97 -13.69 -2.95
C ASP A 41 11.75 -13.57 -1.44
N LEU A 42 10.59 -13.03 -1.04
CA LEU A 42 10.25 -12.83 0.36
C LEU A 42 10.07 -14.15 1.13
N ARG A 43 9.90 -15.29 0.46
CA ARG A 43 9.83 -16.61 1.10
C ARG A 43 11.16 -17.02 1.73
N ALA A 44 12.27 -16.43 1.28
CA ALA A 44 13.60 -16.62 1.85
C ALA A 44 13.89 -15.65 3.03
N VAL A 45 12.95 -14.79 3.40
CA VAL A 45 13.10 -13.79 4.46
C VAL A 45 12.32 -14.21 5.71
N ASP A 46 12.98 -14.88 6.66
CA ASP A 46 12.36 -15.46 7.88
C ASP A 46 11.51 -14.47 8.71
N ALA A 47 11.88 -13.19 8.67
CA ALA A 47 11.18 -12.12 9.37
C ALA A 47 9.76 -11.89 8.83
N LEU A 48 9.48 -12.25 7.58
CA LEU A 48 8.22 -11.99 6.90
C LEU A 48 7.41 -13.28 6.70
N ARG A 49 6.10 -13.16 6.53
CA ARG A 49 5.23 -14.24 6.06
C ARG A 49 4.73 -13.90 4.67
N VAL A 50 4.62 -14.92 3.83
CA VAL A 50 4.09 -14.82 2.47
C VAL A 50 2.89 -15.75 2.36
N ASP A 51 1.77 -15.21 1.90
CA ASP A 51 0.54 -15.96 1.71
C ASP A 51 0.52 -16.62 0.32
N PRO A 52 0.41 -17.95 0.22
CA PRO A 52 0.49 -18.65 -1.05
C PRO A 52 -0.79 -18.57 -1.90
N ARG A 53 -1.85 -17.86 -1.48
CA ARG A 53 -3.14 -17.83 -2.22
C ARG A 53 -3.03 -17.29 -3.65
N LEU A 54 -2.02 -16.47 -3.92
CA LEU A 54 -1.72 -15.94 -5.26
C LEU A 54 -0.49 -16.61 -5.90
N ALA A 55 -0.09 -17.79 -5.40
CA ALA A 55 1.05 -18.50 -5.97
C ALA A 55 0.80 -18.89 -7.43
N ASP A 56 1.75 -18.53 -8.28
CA ASP A 56 1.84 -18.96 -9.67
C ASP A 56 3.11 -19.80 -9.88
N GLU A 57 3.25 -20.41 -11.06
CA GLU A 57 4.41 -21.26 -11.41
C GLU A 57 5.74 -20.50 -11.31
N ARG A 58 5.73 -19.18 -11.51
CA ARG A 58 6.92 -18.33 -11.47
C ARG A 58 7.26 -17.88 -10.04
N GLY A 59 6.31 -17.95 -9.12
CA GLY A 59 6.41 -17.39 -7.77
C GLY A 59 6.49 -15.86 -7.76
N ALA A 60 6.04 -15.17 -8.81
CA ALA A 60 6.28 -13.74 -8.97
C ALA A 60 5.63 -12.91 -7.85
N TYR A 61 4.44 -13.32 -7.39
CA TYR A 61 3.72 -12.73 -6.27
C TYR A 61 4.57 -12.60 -4.97
N ALA A 62 5.62 -13.41 -4.79
CA ALA A 62 6.47 -13.38 -3.61
C ALA A 62 7.66 -12.41 -3.74
N HIS A 63 7.86 -11.78 -4.89
CA HIS A 63 9.06 -11.00 -5.18
C HIS A 63 8.83 -9.49 -5.05
N VAL A 64 9.81 -8.80 -4.46
CA VAL A 64 9.85 -7.33 -4.37
C VAL A 64 11.27 -6.84 -4.57
N ARG A 65 11.47 -5.53 -4.74
CA ARG A 65 12.82 -4.96 -4.79
C ARG A 65 13.57 -5.13 -3.48
N LEU A 66 14.90 -5.27 -3.52
CA LEU A 66 15.74 -5.48 -2.33
C LEU A 66 15.43 -4.46 -1.21
N SER A 67 15.47 -3.16 -1.50
CA SER A 67 15.21 -2.16 -0.45
C SER A 67 13.72 -2.10 -0.03
N VAL A 68 12.79 -2.66 -0.81
CA VAL A 68 11.40 -2.89 -0.37
C VAL A 68 11.36 -4.01 0.67
N ALA A 69 12.08 -5.11 0.46
CA ALA A 69 12.21 -6.19 1.44
C ALA A 69 12.83 -5.68 2.75
N ASP A 70 13.91 -4.90 2.68
CA ASP A 70 14.55 -4.31 3.87
C ASP A 70 13.57 -3.42 4.67
N ARG A 71 12.75 -2.63 3.98
CA ARG A 71 11.73 -1.78 4.61
C ARG A 71 10.61 -2.60 5.22
N LEU A 72 10.20 -3.71 4.60
CA LEU A 72 9.22 -4.63 5.18
C LEU A 72 9.76 -5.28 6.45
N VAL A 73 11.03 -5.71 6.45
CA VAL A 73 11.69 -6.22 7.66
C VAL A 73 11.72 -5.15 8.75
N ALA A 74 12.10 -3.91 8.40
CA ALA A 74 12.05 -2.80 9.33
C ALA A 74 10.63 -2.55 9.87
N ALA A 75 9.59 -2.62 9.03
CA ALA A 75 8.20 -2.45 9.45
C ALA A 75 7.76 -3.57 10.40
N GLN A 76 8.15 -4.82 10.12
CA GLN A 76 7.91 -5.97 10.99
C GLN A 76 8.51 -5.77 12.40
N THR A 77 9.69 -5.15 12.53
CA THR A 77 10.29 -4.88 13.86
C THR A 77 9.51 -3.87 14.70
N ARG A 78 8.58 -3.12 14.08
CA ARG A 78 7.75 -2.12 14.75
C ARG A 78 6.41 -2.66 15.21
N LEU A 79 6.06 -3.89 14.82
CA LEU A 79 4.83 -4.53 15.25
C LEU A 79 4.93 -5.01 16.71
N PRO A 80 3.81 -5.00 17.45
CA PRO A 80 3.74 -5.67 18.75
C PRO A 80 4.17 -7.14 18.67
N GLN A 81 4.74 -7.64 19.78
CA GLN A 81 5.11 -9.04 19.88
C GLN A 81 3.92 -9.96 19.57
N GLY A 82 4.18 -11.01 18.79
CA GLY A 82 3.16 -11.98 18.40
C GLY A 82 2.38 -11.62 17.13
N LEU A 83 2.62 -10.45 16.54
CA LEU A 83 2.06 -10.06 15.25
C LEU A 83 3.11 -10.11 14.14
N ARG A 84 2.66 -10.45 12.94
CA ARG A 84 3.49 -10.59 11.74
C ARG A 84 2.87 -9.86 10.56
N LEU A 85 3.71 -9.33 9.68
CA LEU A 85 3.29 -8.94 8.33
C LEU A 85 3.06 -10.20 7.51
N LEU A 86 1.92 -10.24 6.81
CA LEU A 86 1.58 -11.28 5.85
C LEU A 86 1.43 -10.66 4.47
N VAL A 87 2.45 -10.86 3.62
CA VAL A 87 2.47 -10.36 2.24
C VAL A 87 1.64 -11.28 1.36
N VAL A 88 0.63 -10.72 0.70
CA VAL A 88 -0.27 -11.44 -0.21
C VAL A 88 0.20 -11.29 -1.65
N GLU A 89 0.70 -10.12 -2.03
CA GLU A 89 1.20 -9.87 -3.39
C GLU A 89 2.35 -8.86 -3.42
N GLY A 90 3.41 -9.21 -4.14
CA GLY A 90 4.57 -8.40 -4.48
C GLY A 90 4.56 -8.03 -5.96
N LEU A 91 5.36 -8.71 -6.79
CA LEU A 91 5.47 -8.46 -8.23
C LEU A 91 4.30 -9.09 -8.99
N ARG A 92 3.74 -8.34 -9.96
CA ARG A 92 2.83 -8.88 -10.99
C ARG A 92 3.42 -8.68 -12.39
N PRO A 93 3.94 -9.74 -13.05
CA PRO A 93 4.53 -9.69 -14.38
C PRO A 93 3.63 -9.10 -15.45
N ARG A 94 4.22 -8.54 -16.50
CA ARG A 94 3.51 -7.78 -17.54
C ARG A 94 2.60 -8.64 -18.40
N ASP A 95 3.00 -9.87 -18.68
CA ASP A 95 2.25 -10.83 -19.50
C ASP A 95 0.97 -11.34 -18.82
N LEU A 96 0.85 -11.12 -17.51
CA LEU A 96 -0.39 -11.35 -16.77
C LEU A 96 -1.40 -10.17 -16.88
N ARG A 97 -1.19 -9.20 -17.80
CA ARG A 97 -2.07 -8.03 -17.94
C ARG A 97 -2.33 -7.55 -19.38
N GLU A 98 -3.57 -7.10 -19.60
CA GLU A 98 -3.93 -6.15 -20.65
C GLU A 98 -3.48 -4.73 -20.26
N ARG A 99 -2.75 -4.09 -21.18
CA ARG A 99 -2.21 -2.71 -21.24
C ARG A 99 -2.56 -1.65 -20.14
N TYR A 100 -1.48 -0.99 -19.70
CA TYR A 100 -1.34 0.31 -19.02
C TYR A 100 -1.77 0.44 -17.53
N PHE A 101 -0.79 0.79 -16.68
CA PHE A 101 -0.90 1.23 -15.27
C PHE A 101 -1.49 0.25 -14.27
N ALA A 102 -0.89 -0.92 -14.34
CA ALA A 102 -0.89 -1.93 -13.33
C ALA A 102 -0.02 -1.56 -12.11
N PRO A 103 -0.55 -1.53 -10.88
CA PRO A 103 0.33 -1.60 -9.70
C PRO A 103 1.16 -2.90 -9.74
N HIS A 104 2.18 -3.02 -8.90
CA HIS A 104 2.99 -4.25 -8.75
C HIS A 104 3.96 -4.61 -9.87
N VAL A 105 3.95 -3.96 -11.05
CA VAL A 105 4.88 -4.31 -12.16
C VAL A 105 6.35 -3.92 -11.90
N SER A 106 6.59 -3.09 -10.89
CA SER A 106 7.92 -2.56 -10.58
C SER A 106 8.63 -3.27 -9.42
N GLY A 107 7.93 -4.18 -8.73
CA GLY A 107 8.37 -4.74 -7.44
C GLY A 107 8.40 -3.72 -6.29
N GLY A 108 7.89 -2.50 -6.50
CA GLY A 108 7.82 -1.42 -5.51
C GLY A 108 6.53 -1.38 -4.68
N ALA A 109 5.48 -2.05 -5.15
CA ALA A 109 4.19 -2.11 -4.49
C ALA A 109 3.96 -3.49 -3.86
N VAL A 110 3.24 -3.50 -2.75
CA VAL A 110 2.88 -4.71 -2.02
C VAL A 110 1.45 -4.64 -1.49
N ASP A 111 0.75 -5.76 -1.55
CA ASP A 111 -0.53 -5.98 -0.92
C ASP A 111 -0.30 -6.90 0.29
N LEU A 112 -0.65 -6.43 1.49
CA LEU A 112 -0.39 -7.18 2.72
C LEU A 112 -1.38 -6.87 3.85
N THR A 113 -1.41 -7.79 4.83
CA THR A 113 -2.22 -7.71 6.04
C THR A 113 -1.39 -8.03 7.29
N LEU A 114 -2.03 -8.03 8.46
CA LEU A 114 -1.45 -8.53 9.70
C LEU A 114 -1.96 -9.94 9.99
N CYS A 115 -1.09 -10.78 10.53
CA CYS A 115 -1.48 -12.08 11.07
C CYS A 115 -0.85 -12.30 12.45
N THR A 116 -1.38 -13.27 13.19
CA THR A 116 -0.77 -13.76 14.42
C THR A 116 0.52 -14.50 14.11
N GLN A 117 1.31 -14.79 15.14
CA GLN A 117 2.52 -15.63 15.01
C GLN A 117 2.24 -17.00 14.36
N SER A 118 1.03 -17.56 14.52
CA SER A 118 0.62 -18.82 13.91
C SER A 118 0.14 -18.67 12.46
N GLY A 119 0.06 -17.44 11.94
CA GLY A 119 -0.38 -17.15 10.57
C GLY A 119 -1.87 -16.87 10.42
N ALA A 120 -2.64 -16.79 11.51
CA ALA A 120 -4.06 -16.45 11.41
C ALA A 120 -4.22 -14.95 11.13
N GLU A 121 -4.92 -14.59 10.05
CA GLU A 121 -5.16 -13.19 9.71
C GLU A 121 -5.93 -12.46 10.82
N LEU A 122 -5.57 -11.19 11.02
CA LEU A 122 -6.32 -10.29 11.86
C LEU A 122 -7.49 -9.71 11.05
N PRO A 123 -8.64 -9.46 11.69
CA PRO A 123 -9.75 -8.83 11.01
C PRO A 123 -9.38 -7.36 10.68
N MET A 124 -9.64 -6.98 9.44
CA MET A 124 -9.32 -5.67 8.89
C MET A 124 -10.55 -4.97 8.34
N GLY A 125 -11.76 -5.47 8.64
CA GLY A 125 -13.04 -4.97 8.14
C GLY A 125 -13.44 -5.52 6.76
N THR A 126 -12.49 -5.83 5.90
CA THR A 126 -12.69 -6.58 4.64
C THR A 126 -11.49 -7.49 4.39
N GLU A 127 -11.65 -8.49 3.52
CA GLU A 127 -10.52 -9.31 3.05
C GLU A 127 -9.62 -8.51 2.09
N VAL A 128 -8.35 -8.91 2.00
CA VAL A 128 -7.45 -8.43 0.94
C VAL A 128 -8.04 -8.82 -0.42
N ASN A 129 -8.05 -7.87 -1.36
CA ASN A 129 -8.65 -8.04 -2.70
C ASN A 129 -10.17 -8.26 -2.70
N ALA A 130 -10.87 -7.82 -1.65
CA ALA A 130 -12.33 -7.77 -1.65
C ALA A 130 -12.89 -7.16 -2.95
N THR A 131 -13.90 -7.82 -3.52
CA THR A 131 -14.66 -7.40 -4.70
C THR A 131 -16.08 -6.99 -4.28
N PRO A 132 -16.90 -6.33 -5.13
CA PRO A 132 -18.27 -6.03 -4.75
C PRO A 132 -19.05 -7.29 -4.33
N PRO A 133 -19.92 -7.20 -3.30
CA PRO A 133 -20.33 -5.98 -2.60
C PRO A 133 -19.37 -5.51 -1.51
N GLU A 134 -18.38 -6.30 -1.07
CA GLU A 134 -17.45 -5.91 0.00
C GLU A 134 -16.42 -4.84 -0.44
N ALA A 135 -16.24 -4.63 -1.75
CA ALA A 135 -15.44 -3.53 -2.32
C ALA A 135 -16.17 -2.18 -2.27
N ASP A 136 -16.63 -1.78 -1.10
CA ASP A 136 -17.32 -0.52 -0.85
C ASP A 136 -16.46 0.42 0.03
N GLU A 137 -17.13 1.34 0.74
CA GLU A 137 -16.50 2.25 1.71
C GLU A 137 -15.64 1.52 2.75
N ALA A 138 -15.93 0.26 3.09
CA ALA A 138 -15.15 -0.52 4.04
C ALA A 138 -13.71 -0.76 3.56
N CYS A 139 -13.47 -0.84 2.25
CA CYS A 139 -12.11 -1.02 1.70
C CYS A 139 -11.22 0.22 1.84
N HIS A 140 -11.82 1.41 2.01
CA HIS A 140 -11.06 2.65 2.16
C HIS A 140 -10.25 2.62 3.46
N THR A 141 -8.98 3.01 3.41
CA THR A 141 -8.06 2.93 4.54
C THR A 141 -8.58 3.69 5.76
N ALA A 142 -9.20 4.85 5.54
CA ALA A 142 -9.80 5.70 6.56
C ALA A 142 -11.29 5.44 6.81
N SER A 143 -11.82 4.29 6.37
CA SER A 143 -13.23 3.94 6.52
C SER A 143 -13.68 4.01 7.98
N THR A 144 -14.86 4.62 8.19
CA THR A 144 -15.56 4.61 9.49
C THR A 144 -16.64 3.53 9.57
N ALA A 145 -16.82 2.73 8.52
CA ALA A 145 -17.84 1.68 8.43
C ALA A 145 -17.40 0.33 9.04
N ILE A 146 -16.15 0.23 9.53
CA ILE A 146 -15.56 -0.99 10.09
C ILE A 146 -15.58 -0.97 11.63
N SER A 147 -15.36 -2.12 12.26
CA SER A 147 -15.38 -2.19 13.72
C SER A 147 -14.22 -1.42 14.36
N THR A 148 -14.34 -1.13 15.66
CA THR A 148 -13.24 -0.53 16.44
C THR A 148 -11.99 -1.40 16.44
N GLN A 149 -12.14 -2.73 16.44
CA GLN A 149 -11.02 -3.67 16.39
C GLN A 149 -10.31 -3.61 15.03
N ASP A 150 -11.07 -3.61 13.93
CA ASP A 150 -10.52 -3.48 12.58
C ASP A 150 -9.77 -2.17 12.40
N THR A 151 -10.35 -1.08 12.92
CA THR A 151 -9.70 0.24 12.94
C THR A 151 -8.39 0.22 13.71
N ALA A 152 -8.35 -0.45 14.87
CA ALA A 152 -7.12 -0.59 15.65
C ALA A 152 -6.05 -1.41 14.90
N ASN A 153 -6.45 -2.50 14.26
CA ASN A 153 -5.55 -3.34 13.45
C ASN A 153 -4.98 -2.55 12.24
N ARG A 154 -5.83 -1.80 11.53
CA ARG A 154 -5.39 -0.92 10.44
C ARG A 154 -4.43 0.16 10.94
N ARG A 155 -4.68 0.75 12.12
CA ARG A 155 -3.75 1.74 12.72
C ARG A 155 -2.38 1.15 13.00
N LEU A 156 -2.28 -0.10 13.48
CA LEU A 156 -0.99 -0.78 13.67
C LEU A 156 -0.26 -0.93 12.35
N LEU A 157 -0.96 -1.44 11.32
CA LEU A 157 -0.40 -1.61 9.99
C LEU A 157 0.08 -0.26 9.41
N ILE A 158 -0.78 0.76 9.47
CA ILE A 158 -0.47 2.11 8.98
C ILE A 158 0.77 2.66 9.67
N THR A 159 0.84 2.56 11.00
CA THR A 159 1.97 3.06 11.78
C THR A 159 3.28 2.35 11.42
N ALA A 160 3.25 1.03 11.23
CA ALA A 160 4.44 0.25 10.90
C ALA A 160 4.96 0.57 9.49
N MET A 161 4.07 0.60 8.50
CA MET A 161 4.40 0.80 7.09
C MET A 161 4.82 2.24 6.80
N THR A 162 4.08 3.24 7.28
CA THR A 162 4.42 4.65 7.05
C THR A 162 5.76 5.05 7.68
N ALA A 163 6.07 4.52 8.86
CA ALA A 163 7.33 4.79 9.54
C ALA A 163 8.56 4.25 8.80
N THR A 164 8.38 3.38 7.80
CA THR A 164 9.45 2.85 6.95
C THR A 164 9.38 3.38 5.52
N GLY A 165 8.61 4.45 5.30
CA GLY A 165 8.61 5.23 4.07
C GLY A 165 7.62 4.76 3.00
N PHE A 166 6.80 3.73 3.29
CA PHE A 166 5.70 3.36 2.40
C PHE A 166 4.57 4.40 2.45
N VAL A 167 3.88 4.56 1.32
CA VAL A 167 2.60 5.29 1.25
C VAL A 167 1.47 4.31 1.00
N ASN A 168 0.31 4.54 1.62
CA ASN A 168 -0.88 3.73 1.38
C ASN A 168 -1.73 4.32 0.25
N TYR A 169 -2.39 3.45 -0.51
CA TYR A 169 -3.43 3.86 -1.45
C TYR A 169 -4.80 3.97 -0.75
N PRO A 170 -5.44 5.16 -0.69
CA PRO A 170 -6.58 5.42 0.18
C PRO A 170 -7.82 4.53 -0.01
N THR A 171 -8.03 3.97 -1.20
CA THR A 171 -9.21 3.14 -1.49
C THR A 171 -8.99 1.65 -1.25
N LYS A 172 -7.75 1.24 -0.92
CA LYS A 172 -7.38 -0.15 -0.61
C LYS A 172 -6.46 -0.18 0.60
N TRP A 173 -7.00 -0.52 1.77
CA TRP A 173 -6.24 -0.53 3.04
C TRP A 173 -5.01 -1.43 3.03
N TRP A 174 -5.00 -2.46 2.19
CA TRP A 174 -3.91 -3.44 2.05
C TRP A 174 -2.80 -3.01 1.10
N HIS A 175 -3.01 -1.99 0.26
CA HIS A 175 -2.09 -1.63 -0.82
C HIS A 175 -1.09 -0.55 -0.37
N TRP A 176 0.20 -0.84 -0.55
CA TRP A 176 1.31 0.01 -0.15
C TRP A 176 2.34 0.14 -1.26
N SER A 177 2.85 1.36 -1.44
CA SER A 177 3.86 1.68 -2.46
C SER A 177 5.13 2.26 -1.84
N TYR A 178 6.27 1.82 -2.35
CA TYR A 178 7.57 2.46 -2.15
C TYR A 178 8.33 2.54 -3.47
N GLY A 179 8.94 3.69 -3.76
CA GLY A 179 9.81 3.92 -4.92
C GLY A 179 9.17 3.82 -6.31
N ASP A 180 7.93 3.35 -6.43
CA ASP A 180 7.16 3.40 -7.68
C ASP A 180 6.60 4.82 -7.98
N ARG A 181 5.84 4.94 -9.05
CA ARG A 181 5.24 6.22 -9.45
C ARG A 181 4.19 6.73 -8.46
N TYR A 182 3.41 5.85 -7.85
CA TYR A 182 2.40 6.29 -6.88
C TYR A 182 3.07 6.83 -5.61
N TRP A 183 4.12 6.17 -5.15
CA TRP A 183 4.99 6.67 -4.09
C TRP A 183 5.56 8.05 -4.43
N ALA A 184 6.20 8.19 -5.59
CA ALA A 184 6.79 9.47 -5.99
C ALA A 184 5.76 10.59 -6.11
N PHE A 185 4.55 10.29 -6.62
CA PHE A 185 3.43 11.22 -6.69
C PHE A 185 3.04 11.71 -5.29
N THR A 186 2.87 10.77 -4.37
CA THR A 186 2.32 11.02 -3.04
C THR A 186 3.33 11.75 -2.14
N THR A 187 4.62 11.42 -2.26
CA THR A 187 5.68 12.06 -1.47
C THR A 187 6.25 13.33 -2.11
N GLY A 188 5.88 13.64 -3.35
CA GLY A 188 6.50 14.72 -4.13
C GLY A 188 7.96 14.44 -4.52
N ALA A 189 8.36 13.16 -4.60
CA ALA A 189 9.71 12.81 -5.04
C ALA A 189 9.90 13.23 -6.52
N PRO A 190 11.10 13.66 -6.92
CA PRO A 190 11.35 14.18 -8.28
C PRO A 190 11.22 13.10 -9.37
N TYR A 191 11.29 11.83 -8.99
CA TYR A 191 11.15 10.68 -9.88
C TYR A 191 10.78 9.42 -9.08
N ALA A 192 10.22 8.43 -9.77
CA ALA A 192 10.10 7.07 -9.29
C ALA A 192 11.45 6.35 -9.47
N ARG A 193 11.84 5.57 -8.47
CA ARG A 193 13.08 4.77 -8.41
C ARG A 193 12.97 3.45 -9.18
N TYR A 194 11.75 2.96 -9.35
CA TYR A 194 11.47 1.65 -9.94
C TYR A 194 10.61 1.78 -11.18
N GLY A 195 11.17 1.31 -12.29
CA GLY A 195 10.46 0.98 -13.50
C GLY A 195 9.88 -0.42 -13.45
N MET A 196 9.21 -0.78 -14.55
CA MET A 196 8.76 -2.14 -14.80
C MET A 196 9.95 -3.10 -14.81
N CYS A 197 9.76 -4.27 -14.23
CA CYS A 197 10.75 -5.34 -14.18
C CYS A 197 10.07 -6.70 -14.42
N GLU A 198 10.89 -7.69 -14.77
CA GLU A 198 10.49 -9.09 -14.94
C GLU A 198 11.32 -9.95 -13.97
N LEU A 199 10.83 -11.16 -13.71
CA LEU A 199 11.50 -12.14 -12.85
C LEU A 199 12.70 -12.80 -13.54
#